data_AF-A0A662YKP8-F1
#
_entry.id   AF-A0A662YKP8-F1
#
_cell.length_a   1.000
_cell.length_b   1.000
_cell.length_c   1.000
_cell.angle_alpha   90.00
_cell.angle_beta   90.00
_cell.angle_gamma   90.00
#
_symmetry.space_group_name_H-M   'P 1'
#
loop_
_entity.id
_entity.type
_entity.pdbx_description
1 polymer ?
#
loop_
_entity_poly.entity_id
_entity_poly.type
_entity_poly.pdbx_seq_one_letter_code
_entity_poly.pdbx_strand_id
1 'polypeptide(L)'
;VDCVKANEQCAVDSLCSSRYRTLRQCLAGRDRNTMLANKECQAALEVLQESPLYDCRCKRGMKRELQCLQIYWSIHLGLTEGKSGQLESTKKHF
;
A
#
# COMPACT_ATOMS: atom_id res chain seq x y z
N VAL A 1 10.71 7.64 -6.48
CA VAL A 1 9.99 6.79 -7.45
C VAL A 1 8.49 6.98 -7.24
N ASP A 2 7.65 6.93 -8.28
CA ASP A 2 6.19 6.93 -8.08
C ASP A 2 5.69 5.54 -7.65
N CYS A 3 4.56 5.48 -6.94
CA CYS A 3 4.06 4.23 -6.37
C CYS A 3 3.67 3.19 -7.42
N VAL A 4 3.30 3.60 -8.64
CA VAL A 4 2.98 2.65 -9.70
C VAL A 4 4.24 1.95 -10.17
N LYS A 5 5.30 2.71 -10.47
CA LYS A 5 6.60 2.15 -10.87
C LYS A 5 7.25 1.32 -9.74
N ALA A 6 7.16 1.78 -8.50
CA ALA A 6 7.69 1.04 -7.35
C ALA A 6 6.94 -0.30 -7.15
N ASN A 7 5.63 -0.32 -7.40
CA ASN A 7 4.84 -1.54 -7.32
C ASN A 7 5.16 -2.52 -8.46
N GLU A 8 5.42 -2.02 -9.67
CA GLU A 8 5.91 -2.84 -10.79
C GLU A 8 7.26 -3.51 -10.44
N GLN A 9 8.17 -2.77 -9.79
CA GLN A 9 9.45 -3.32 -9.30
C GLN A 9 9.24 -4.33 -8.17
N CYS A 10 8.35 -4.05 -7.22
CA CYS A 10 8.01 -4.99 -6.15
C CYS A 10 7.34 -6.26 -6.69
N ALA A 11 6.60 -6.17 -7.80
CA ALA A 11 5.92 -7.32 -8.40
C ALA A 11 6.87 -8.34 -9.04
N VAL A 12 8.05 -7.91 -9.52
CA VAL A 12 9.07 -8.81 -10.05
C VAL A 12 9.97 -9.41 -8.95
N ASP A 13 10.07 -8.74 -7.80
CA ASP A 13 10.77 -9.24 -6.63
C ASP A 13 9.87 -10.19 -5.83
N SER A 14 10.25 -11.47 -5.71
CA SER A 14 9.45 -12.48 -5.01
C SER A 14 9.28 -12.20 -3.52
N LEU A 15 10.31 -11.62 -2.88
CA LEU A 15 10.27 -11.30 -1.47
C LEU A 15 9.37 -10.08 -1.23
N CYS A 16 9.58 -9.00 -1.99
CA CYS A 16 8.75 -7.80 -1.88
C CYS A 16 7.28 -8.11 -2.19
N SER A 17 6.99 -8.78 -3.30
CA SER A 17 5.62 -9.11 -3.70
C SER A 17 4.89 -10.00 -2.69
N SER A 18 5.60 -10.97 -2.09
CA SER A 18 5.05 -11.81 -1.02
C SER A 18 4.70 -10.98 0.22
N ARG A 19 5.66 -10.19 0.73
CA ARG A 19 5.43 -9.35 1.92
C ARG A 19 4.35 -8.30 1.70
N TYR A 20 4.28 -7.72 0.51
CA TYR A 20 3.23 -6.77 0.15
C TYR A 20 1.83 -7.39 0.15
N ARG A 21 1.68 -8.65 -0.28
CA ARG A 21 0.41 -9.39 -0.17
C ARG A 21 0.05 -9.65 1.29
N THR A 22 1.01 -10.12 2.10
CA THR A 22 0.81 -10.34 3.53
C THR A 22 0.39 -9.06 4.24
N LEU A 23 1.10 -7.95 4.03
CA LEU A 23 0.75 -6.66 4.65
C LEU A 23 -0.68 -6.23 4.29
N ARG A 24 -1.10 -6.36 3.03
CA ARG A 24 -2.47 -6.01 2.62
C ARG A 24 -3.54 -6.89 3.31
N GLN A 25 -3.24 -8.16 3.55
CA GLN A 25 -4.14 -9.04 4.31
C GLN A 25 -4.17 -8.65 5.80
N CYS A 26 -3.02 -8.28 6.36
CA CYS A 26 -2.91 -7.84 7.74
C CYS A 26 -3.68 -6.55 8.04
N LEU A 27 -3.80 -5.68 7.03
CA LEU A 27 -4.47 -4.39 7.11
C LEU A 27 -5.96 -4.44 6.74
N ALA A 28 -6.46 -5.58 6.25
CA ALA A 28 -7.88 -5.77 5.96
C ALA A 28 -8.66 -5.91 7.28
N GLY A 29 -9.45 -4.88 7.64
CA GLY A 29 -10.30 -4.87 8.82
C GLY A 29 -9.60 -4.76 10.16
N ARG A 30 -8.32 -4.35 10.18
CA ARG A 30 -7.52 -4.26 11.41
C ARG A 30 -6.80 -2.93 11.47
N ASP A 31 -6.82 -2.32 12.64
CA ASP A 31 -5.99 -1.15 12.92
C ASP A 31 -4.50 -1.54 12.95
N ARG A 32 -3.63 -0.52 12.86
CA ARG A 32 -2.18 -0.72 12.80
C ARG A 32 -1.62 -1.38 14.06
N ASN A 33 -2.16 -1.11 15.25
CA ASN A 33 -1.67 -1.72 16.49
C ASN A 33 -2.03 -3.22 16.54
N THR A 34 -3.25 -3.57 16.12
CA THR A 34 -3.67 -4.97 15.97
C THR A 34 -2.83 -5.71 14.94
N MET A 35 -2.46 -5.04 13.84
CA MET A 35 -1.53 -5.60 12.84
C MET A 35 -0.14 -5.84 13.44
N LEU A 36 0.41 -4.88 14.19
CA LEU A 36 1.75 -5.00 14.79
C LEU A 36 1.83 -6.09 15.87
N ALA A 37 0.71 -6.50 16.46
CA ALA A 37 0.67 -7.66 17.35
C ALA A 37 0.90 -9.00 16.62
N ASN A 38 0.70 -9.03 15.30
CA ASN A 38 0.97 -10.21 14.48
C ASN A 38 2.41 -10.16 13.93
N LYS A 39 3.23 -11.12 14.38
CA LYS A 39 4.65 -11.23 14.00
C LYS A 39 4.88 -11.36 12.49
N GLU A 40 3.97 -12.01 11.76
CA GLU A 40 4.08 -12.17 10.32
C GLU A 40 3.86 -10.83 9.60
N CYS A 41 2.89 -10.05 10.09
CA CYS A 41 2.60 -8.72 9.58
C CYS A 41 3.73 -7.73 9.88
N GLN A 42 4.30 -7.81 11.08
CA GLN A 42 5.47 -7.03 11.46
C GLN A 42 6.66 -7.34 10.54
N ALA A 43 6.99 -8.63 10.36
CA ALA A 43 8.09 -9.04 9.48
C ALA A 43 7.84 -8.63 8.01
N ALA A 44 6.57 -8.63 7.57
CA ALA A 44 6.22 -8.13 6.25
C ALA A 44 6.44 -6.62 6.12
N LEU A 45 6.09 -5.85 7.15
CA LEU A 45 6.30 -4.41 7.18
C LEU A 45 7.80 -4.06 7.15
N GLU A 46 8.63 -4.73 7.95
CA GLU A 46 10.08 -4.50 8.03
C GLU A 46 10.75 -4.65 6.65
N VAL A 47 10.43 -5.72 5.92
CA VAL A 47 10.95 -5.91 4.56
C VAL A 47 10.45 -4.82 3.60
N LEU A 48 9.19 -4.41 3.72
CA LEU A 48 8.65 -3.38 2.85
C LEU A 48 9.28 -2.01 3.12
N GLN A 49 9.65 -1.71 4.37
CA GLN A 49 10.36 -0.46 4.73
C GLN A 49 11.71 -0.32 4.02
N GLU A 50 12.38 -1.42 3.70
CA GLU A 50 13.61 -1.40 2.91
C GLU A 50 13.36 -1.27 1.39
N SER A 51 12.12 -1.42 0.96
CA SER A 51 11.75 -1.39 -0.46
C SER A 51 11.46 0.03 -0.96
N PRO A 52 11.71 0.34 -2.25
CA PRO A 52 11.31 1.61 -2.87
C PRO A 52 9.80 1.86 -2.86
N LEU A 53 9.00 0.83 -2.57
CA LEU A 53 7.56 0.87 -2.52
C LEU A 53 7.05 1.57 -1.25
N TYR A 54 7.79 1.52 -0.13
CA TYR A 54 7.41 2.20 1.10
C TYR A 54 7.62 3.72 1.01
N ASP A 55 8.73 4.18 0.44
CA ASP A 55 9.03 5.61 0.27
C ASP A 55 8.44 6.24 -1.02
N CYS A 56 7.55 5.52 -1.70
CA CYS A 56 6.98 5.98 -2.96
C CYS A 56 6.09 7.23 -2.74
N ARG A 57 6.03 8.11 -3.74
CA ARG A 57 5.20 9.32 -3.68
C ARG A 57 4.38 9.50 -4.93
N CYS A 58 3.13 9.94 -4.76
CA CYS A 58 2.26 10.33 -5.86
C CYS A 58 2.36 11.84 -6.12
N LYS A 59 2.26 12.22 -7.40
CA LYS A 59 2.23 13.62 -7.82
C LYS A 59 0.85 13.95 -8.37
N ARG A 60 0.34 15.13 -8.02
CA ARG A 60 -0.95 15.62 -8.52
C ARG A 60 -0.91 15.79 -10.04
N GLY A 61 -1.98 15.39 -10.74
CA GLY A 61 -2.11 15.55 -12.18
C GLY A 61 -1.39 14.48 -13.01
N MET A 62 -0.99 13.35 -12.42
CA MET A 62 -0.38 12.23 -13.15
C MET A 62 -1.45 11.35 -13.83
N LYS A 63 -1.15 10.79 -15.01
CA LYS A 63 -2.09 9.97 -15.79
C LYS A 63 -2.69 8.79 -15.00
N ARG A 64 -1.94 8.24 -14.05
CA ARG A 64 -2.34 7.11 -13.17
C ARG A 64 -2.44 7.53 -11.70
N GLU A 65 -2.86 8.77 -11.43
CA GLU A 65 -2.89 9.35 -10.06
C GLU A 65 -3.73 8.51 -9.12
N LEU A 66 -4.90 8.08 -9.61
CA LEU A 66 -5.82 7.20 -8.90
C LEU A 66 -5.11 5.92 -8.43
N GLN A 67 -4.53 5.19 -9.38
CA GLN A 67 -3.81 3.95 -9.12
C GLN A 67 -2.62 4.15 -8.18
N CYS A 68 -1.88 5.26 -8.36
CA CYS A 68 -0.77 5.61 -7.47
C CYS A 68 -1.24 5.75 -6.02
N LEU A 69 -2.34 6.49 -5.80
CA LEU A 69 -2.89 6.69 -4.47
C LEU A 69 -3.39 5.39 -3.85
N GLN A 70 -4.01 4.48 -4.62
CA GLN A 70 -4.42 3.16 -4.09
C GLN A 70 -3.23 2.38 -3.54
N ILE A 71 -2.12 2.36 -4.28
CA ILE A 71 -0.90 1.67 -3.87
C ILE A 71 -0.33 2.32 -2.61
N TYR A 72 -0.18 3.66 -2.62
CA TYR A 72 0.34 4.41 -1.49
C TYR A 72 -0.43 4.12 -0.20
N TRP A 73 -1.76 4.21 -0.24
CA TRP A 73 -2.61 3.97 0.93
C TRP A 73 -2.62 2.52 1.38
N SER A 74 -2.45 1.55 0.48
CA SER A 74 -2.42 0.13 0.85
C SER A 74 -1.23 -0.27 1.76
N ILE A 75 -0.21 0.58 1.86
CA ILE A 75 0.99 0.36 2.68
C ILE A 75 0.98 1.28 3.92
N HIS A 76 0.42 2.48 3.78
CA HIS A 76 0.45 3.51 4.83
C HIS A 76 -0.81 3.54 5.72
N LEU A 77 -1.96 3.08 5.22
CA LEU A 77 -3.23 3.13 5.93
C LEU A 77 -3.88 1.74 5.94
N GLY A 78 -3.82 1.05 7.08
CA GLY A 78 -4.68 -0.11 7.36
C GLY A 78 -6.12 0.23 7.69
N LEU A 79 -6.63 1.34 7.16
CA LEU A 79 -7.90 1.94 7.57
C LEU A 79 -8.76 2.33 6.37
N THR A 80 -8.87 1.44 5.40
CA THR A 80 -9.98 1.52 4.44
C THR A 80 -10.51 0.13 4.16
N GLU A 81 -11.33 -0.38 5.07
CA GLU A 81 -12.36 -1.37 4.76
C GLU A 81 -12.99 -1.02 3.40
N GLY A 82 -12.83 -1.89 2.40
CA GLY A 82 -13.67 -1.89 1.20
C GLY A 82 -13.51 -0.74 0.18
N LYS A 83 -12.38 -0.04 0.08
CA LYS A 83 -12.20 1.04 -0.93
C LYS A 83 -11.47 0.65 -2.23
N SER A 84 -11.58 -0.59 -2.70
CA SER A 84 -11.46 -0.82 -4.16
C SER A 84 -12.59 -0.11 -4.93
N GLY A 85 -13.72 0.20 -4.27
CA GLY A 85 -14.85 0.95 -4.84
C GLY A 85 -15.03 2.41 -4.39
N GLN A 86 -14.09 3.00 -3.64
CA GLN A 86 -14.30 4.37 -3.11
C GLN A 86 -13.08 5.28 -3.18
N LEU A 87 -12.24 5.01 -4.17
CA LEU A 87 -11.43 6.05 -4.75
C LEU A 87 -12.25 7.00 -5.65
N GLU A 88 -13.53 6.68 -5.88
CA GLU A 88 -14.52 7.59 -6.48
C GLU A 88 -15.03 8.69 -5.53
N SER A 89 -14.99 8.53 -4.19
CA SER A 89 -15.45 9.60 -3.28
C SER A 89 -14.41 10.68 -3.00
N THR A 90 -13.11 10.40 -3.10
CA THR A 90 -12.08 11.44 -2.94
C THR A 90 -11.98 12.37 -4.16
N LYS A 91 -12.64 12.04 -5.27
CA LYS A 91 -12.90 12.98 -6.38
C LYS A 91 -14.09 13.93 -6.14
N LYS A 92 -14.87 13.78 -5.05
CA LYS A 92 -15.98 14.69 -4.71
C LYS A 92 -15.60 15.80 -3.73
N HIS A 93 -14.35 15.87 -3.29
CA HIS A 93 -13.83 16.93 -2.42
C HIS A 93 -12.48 17.48 -2.92
N PHE A 94 -12.26 17.45 -4.23
CA PHE A 94 -11.24 18.22 -4.94
C PHE A 94 -11.80 18.75 -6.25
#